data_AF-A0A7D9LE62-F1
#
_entry.id   AF-A0A7D9LE62-F1
#
_cell.length_a   1.000
_cell.length_b   1.000
_cell.length_c   1.000
_cell.angle_alpha   90.00
_cell.angle_beta   90.00
_cell.angle_gamma   90.00
#
_symmetry.space_group_name_H-M   'P 1'
#
loop_
_entity.id
_entity.type
_entity.pdbx_description
1 polymer ?
#
loop_
_entity_poly.entity_id
_entity_poly.type
_entity_poly.pdbx_seq_one_letter_code
_entity_poly.pdbx_strand_id
1 'polypeptide(L)'
;MWRLVYAKRKLILSECKSLEDALSGTSFSCGSPLQDLELPAELEKKVYVRQLNCHDPIEILYYTAKYEPICIYCGEPEPFTSEANYPQCKDCNNKEPIAKTK
;
A
#
# COMPACT_ATOMS: atom_id res chain seq x y z
N MET A 1 -0.65 10.37 -8.03
CA MET A 1 -0.79 10.10 -6.58
C MET A 1 -2.03 9.28 -6.37
N TRP A 2 -1.87 8.08 -5.80
CA TRP A 2 -2.95 7.15 -5.50
C TRP A 2 -3.27 7.26 -3.99
N ARG A 3 -4.55 7.30 -3.65
CA ARG A 3 -5.04 7.34 -2.26
C ARG A 3 -5.64 5.97 -1.97
N LEU A 4 -5.07 5.26 -1.00
CA LEU A 4 -5.44 3.89 -0.70
C LEU A 4 -5.83 3.77 0.77
N VAL A 5 -6.88 3.00 1.02
CA VAL A 5 -7.42 2.72 2.35
C VAL A 5 -6.88 1.36 2.80
N TYR A 6 -6.13 1.35 3.90
CA TYR A 6 -5.56 0.13 4.47
C TYR A 6 -6.21 -0.20 5.80
N ALA A 7 -6.25 -1.48 6.13
CA ALA A 7 -6.55 -1.95 7.47
C ALA A 7 -5.29 -2.58 8.09
N LYS A 8 -4.99 -2.25 9.35
CA LYS A 8 -3.84 -2.83 10.09
C LYS A 8 -3.96 -4.34 10.28
N ARG A 9 -5.19 -4.85 10.30
CA ARG A 9 -5.54 -6.26 10.44
C ARG A 9 -6.71 -6.55 9.52
N LYS A 10 -6.90 -7.83 9.19
CA LYS A 10 -8.08 -8.29 8.45
C LYS A 10 -9.34 -7.86 9.19
N LEU A 11 -10.20 -7.10 8.50
CA LEU A 11 -11.50 -6.70 9.01
C LEU A 11 -12.47 -7.89 9.01
N ILE A 12 -13.39 -7.93 9.97
CA ILE A 12 -14.51 -8.89 9.95
C ILE A 12 -15.61 -8.41 8.99
N LEU A 13 -16.54 -9.31 8.63
CA LEU A 13 -17.59 -9.01 7.64
C LEU A 13 -18.42 -7.76 7.97
N SER A 14 -18.75 -7.54 9.25
CA SER A 14 -19.50 -6.35 9.66
C SER A 14 -18.68 -5.07 9.50
N GLU A 15 -17.37 -5.12 9.81
CA GLU A 15 -16.46 -4.00 9.65
C GLU A 15 -16.22 -3.66 8.17
N CYS A 16 -16.13 -4.67 7.30
CA CYS A 16 -16.07 -4.45 5.85
C CYS A 16 -17.32 -3.72 5.36
N LYS A 17 -18.52 -4.15 5.80
CA LYS A 17 -19.77 -3.47 5.44
C LYS A 17 -19.81 -2.03 5.95
N SER A 18 -19.45 -1.80 7.22
CA SER A 18 -19.36 -0.44 7.77
C SER A 18 -18.41 0.45 6.96
N LEU A 19 -17.28 -0.10 6.50
CA LEU A 19 -16.32 0.64 5.68
C LEU A 19 -16.87 0.92 4.28
N GLU A 20 -17.51 -0.06 3.64
CA GLU A 20 -18.15 0.10 2.33
C GLU A 20 -19.23 1.18 2.38
N ASP A 21 -20.07 1.18 3.42
CA ASP A 21 -21.12 2.18 3.61
C ASP A 21 -20.52 3.59 3.75
N ALA A 22 -19.49 3.76 4.59
CA ALA A 22 -18.80 5.04 4.78
C ALA A 22 -18.15 5.56 3.47
N LEU A 23 -17.55 4.66 2.69
CA LEU A 23 -16.95 5.02 1.40
C LEU A 23 -18.01 5.36 0.34
N SER A 24 -19.14 4.67 0.34
CA SER A 24 -20.23 4.89 -0.63
C SER A 24 -20.91 6.26 -0.45
N GLY A 25 -20.98 6.75 0.80
CA GLY A 25 -21.56 8.05 1.13
C GLY A 25 -20.65 9.24 0.82
N THR A 26 -19.38 9.00 0.47
CA THR A 26 -18.39 10.07 0.34
C THR A 26 -18.02 10.31 -1.13
N SER A 27 -18.23 11.53 -1.61
CA SER A 27 -17.78 11.95 -2.94
C SER A 27 -16.43 12.65 -2.85
N PHE A 28 -15.43 12.13 -3.57
CA PHE A 28 -14.10 12.71 -3.59
C PHE A 28 -13.83 13.38 -4.94
N SER A 29 -13.48 14.67 -4.91
CA SER A 29 -12.90 15.34 -6.07
C SER A 29 -11.42 14.97 -6.24
N CYS A 30 -10.91 15.13 -7.45
CA CYS A 30 -9.49 14.97 -7.74
C CYS A 30 -8.68 16.02 -6.95
N GLY A 31 -7.75 15.56 -6.12
CA GLY A 31 -6.87 16.42 -5.31
C GLY A 31 -7.28 16.61 -3.85
N SER A 32 -8.51 16.24 -3.45
CA SER A 32 -8.93 16.35 -2.05
C SER A 32 -8.22 15.31 -1.15
N PRO A 33 -7.78 15.66 0.07
CA PRO A 33 -7.21 14.67 0.97
C PRO A 33 -8.28 13.63 1.34
N LEU A 34 -7.94 12.33 1.32
CA LEU A 34 -8.83 11.28 1.86
C LEU A 34 -8.80 11.24 3.40
N GLN A 35 -8.00 12.11 4.03
CA GLN A 35 -7.80 12.16 5.48
C GLN A 35 -9.05 12.63 6.22
N ASP A 36 -9.97 13.32 5.52
CA ASP A 36 -11.26 13.78 6.04
C ASP A 36 -12.36 12.71 5.88
N LEU A 37 -12.00 11.45 5.60
CA LEU A 37 -12.97 10.36 5.56
C LEU A 37 -13.52 10.13 6.97
N GLU A 38 -14.81 10.44 7.16
CA GLU A 38 -15.52 10.15 8.40
C GLU A 38 -15.71 8.63 8.54
N LEU A 39 -14.86 8.02 9.36
CA LEU A 39 -14.93 6.60 9.66
C LEU A 39 -15.76 6.37 10.93
N PRO A 40 -16.59 5.32 10.97
CA PRO A 40 -17.20 4.85 12.22
C PRO A 40 -16.16 4.60 13.31
N ALA A 41 -16.51 4.86 14.57
CA ALA A 41 -15.60 4.78 15.72
C ALA A 41 -14.93 3.40 15.86
N GLU A 42 -15.61 2.33 15.45
CA GLU A 42 -15.07 0.97 15.46
C GLU A 42 -13.96 0.72 14.42
N LEU A 43 -13.85 1.60 13.40
CA LEU A 43 -12.88 1.54 12.30
C LEU A 43 -11.75 2.56 12.43
N GLU A 44 -11.93 3.70 13.11
CA GLU A 44 -10.92 4.77 13.22
C GLU A 44 -9.52 4.28 13.64
N LYS A 45 -9.45 3.28 14.52
CA LYS A 45 -8.17 2.73 14.99
C LYS A 45 -7.60 1.61 14.12
N LYS A 46 -8.43 1.05 13.23
CA LYS A 46 -8.14 -0.14 12.41
C LYS A 46 -7.80 0.23 10.98
N VAL A 47 -8.47 1.24 10.44
CA VAL A 47 -8.36 1.70 9.07
C VAL A 47 -7.56 3.00 9.05
N TYR A 48 -6.74 3.17 8.03
CA TYR A 48 -5.97 4.39 7.81
C TYR A 48 -5.80 4.65 6.32
N VAL A 49 -5.63 5.92 5.98
CA VAL A 49 -5.37 6.35 4.61
C VAL A 49 -3.88 6.50 4.41
N ARG A 50 -3.36 5.90 3.35
CA ARG A 50 -2.00 6.11 2.87
C ARG A 50 -2.02 6.77 1.50
N GLN A 51 -1.14 7.74 1.30
CA GLN A 51 -0.90 8.35 0.00
C GLN A 51 0.32 7.66 -0.62
N LEU A 52 0.19 7.22 -1.88
CA LEU A 52 1.28 6.65 -2.67
C LEU A 52 1.57 7.52 -3.89
N ASN A 53 2.85 7.76 -4.13
CA ASN A 53 3.38 8.42 -5.30
C ASN A 53 3.95 7.40 -6.29
N CYS A 54 4.04 7.78 -7.58
CA CYS A 54 4.60 6.90 -8.61
C CYS A 54 6.07 6.56 -8.38
N HIS A 55 6.77 7.34 -7.55
CA HIS A 55 8.17 7.15 -7.21
C HIS A 55 8.36 6.48 -5.84
N ASP A 56 7.27 6.17 -5.13
CA ASP A 56 7.36 5.42 -3.89
C ASP A 56 7.75 3.98 -4.20
N PRO A 57 8.46 3.31 -3.27
CA PRO A 57 8.80 1.91 -3.47
C PRO A 57 7.54 1.05 -3.61
N ILE A 58 7.63 0.01 -4.45
CA ILE A 58 6.61 -1.02 -4.60
C ILE A 58 6.27 -1.58 -3.22
N GLU A 59 4.97 -1.71 -2.95
CA GLU A 59 4.51 -2.11 -1.65
C GLU A 59 4.94 -3.54 -1.29
N ILE A 60 5.29 -3.74 -0.02
CA ILE A 60 5.59 -5.07 0.54
C ILE A 60 4.47 -6.08 0.21
N LEU A 61 3.20 -5.64 0.24
CA LEU A 61 2.05 -6.49 -0.05
C LEU A 61 2.11 -7.13 -1.45
N TYR A 62 2.60 -6.39 -2.45
CA TYR A 62 2.82 -6.93 -3.79
C TYR A 62 3.72 -8.17 -3.75
N TYR A 63 4.84 -8.07 -3.04
CA TYR A 63 5.79 -9.18 -2.89
C TYR A 63 5.24 -10.33 -2.04
N THR A 64 4.41 -10.05 -1.03
CA THR A 64 3.76 -11.11 -0.23
C THR A 64 2.73 -11.91 -1.02
N ALA A 65 2.13 -11.31 -2.04
CA ALA A 65 1.21 -11.99 -2.94
C ALA A 65 1.92 -12.92 -3.95
N LYS A 66 3.26 -13.00 -3.92
CA LYS A 66 4.09 -13.86 -4.78
C LYS A 66 3.85 -13.63 -6.28
N TYR A 67 3.64 -12.37 -6.66
CA TYR A 67 3.66 -11.94 -8.05
C TYR A 67 5.07 -12.02 -8.64
N GLU A 68 5.19 -11.60 -9.90
CA GLU A 68 6.46 -11.54 -10.63
C GLU A 68 7.48 -10.68 -9.88
N PRO A 69 8.76 -11.09 -9.84
CA PRO A 69 9.79 -10.32 -9.19
C PRO A 69 10.13 -9.09 -10.04
N ILE A 70 9.89 -7.92 -9.46
CA ILE A 70 10.18 -6.60 -10.05
C ILE A 70 11.01 -5.77 -9.10
N CYS A 71 11.79 -4.83 -9.65
CA CYS A 71 12.55 -3.85 -8.90
C CYS A 71 11.63 -3.04 -7.97
N ILE A 72 12.00 -2.94 -6.70
CA ILE A 72 11.20 -2.25 -5.68
C ILE A 72 11.06 -0.75 -5.91
N TYR A 73 11.83 -0.15 -6.81
CA TYR A 73 11.78 1.30 -7.05
C TYR A 73 11.16 1.72 -8.37
N CYS A 74 11.35 0.94 -9.43
CA CYS A 74 10.88 1.29 -10.78
C CYS A 74 9.90 0.27 -11.36
N GLY A 75 9.76 -0.90 -10.76
CA GLY A 75 8.90 -1.96 -11.27
C GLY A 75 9.41 -2.69 -12.51
N GLU A 76 10.63 -2.41 -12.97
CA GLU A 76 11.26 -3.18 -14.05
C GLU A 76 11.46 -4.64 -13.63
N PRO A 77 11.35 -5.62 -14.54
CA PRO A 77 11.59 -7.02 -14.25
C PRO A 77 12.97 -7.23 -13.62
N GLU A 78 13.01 -7.76 -12.40
CA GLU A 78 14.24 -7.98 -11.67
C GLU A 78 14.09 -9.21 -10.78
N PRO A 79 14.92 -10.26 -10.94
CA PRO A 79 14.78 -11.50 -10.19
C PRO A 79 14.97 -11.29 -8.67
N PHE A 80 14.45 -12.22 -7.87
CA PHE A 80 14.81 -12.30 -6.46
C PHE A 80 16.29 -12.71 -6.32
N THR A 81 17.16 -11.72 -6.15
CA THR A 81 18.61 -11.92 -6.01
C THR A 81 19.04 -12.12 -4.55
N SER A 82 18.19 -11.76 -3.59
CA SER A 82 18.52 -11.79 -2.17
C SER A 82 17.37 -12.33 -1.31
N GLU A 83 17.71 -13.12 -0.29
CA GLU A 83 16.79 -13.50 0.78
C GLU A 83 16.59 -12.38 1.82
N ALA A 84 17.60 -11.52 2.01
CA ALA A 84 17.53 -10.41 2.97
C ALA A 84 16.80 -9.16 2.45
N ASN A 85 16.96 -8.79 1.18
CA ASN A 85 16.40 -7.57 0.58
C ASN A 85 15.38 -7.87 -0.54
N TYR A 86 14.53 -6.89 -0.87
CA TYR A 86 13.68 -6.94 -2.06
C TYR A 86 14.49 -6.73 -3.35
N PRO A 87 14.00 -7.20 -4.51
CA PRO A 87 14.70 -7.03 -5.79
C PRO A 87 14.95 -5.56 -6.11
N GLN A 88 16.14 -5.24 -6.62
CA GLN A 88 16.54 -3.89 -6.99
C GLN A 88 17.43 -3.95 -8.22
N CYS A 89 17.05 -3.25 -9.28
CA CYS A 89 17.82 -3.23 -10.52
C CYS A 89 19.06 -2.35 -10.42
N LYS A 90 19.99 -2.55 -11.36
CA LYS A 90 21.25 -1.80 -11.43
C LYS A 90 21.05 -0.28 -11.57
N ASP A 91 19.98 0.15 -12.24
CA ASP A 91 19.68 1.56 -12.44
C ASP A 91 19.18 2.25 -11.17
N CYS A 92 18.61 1.47 -10.23
CA CYS A 92 18.14 1.96 -8.94
C CYS A 92 19.17 1.75 -7.82
N ASN A 93 20.39 1.30 -8.13
CA ASN A 93 21.40 0.90 -7.13
C ASN A 93 21.97 2.08 -6.30
N ASN A 94 21.64 3.31 -6.71
CA ASN A 94 21.89 4.53 -5.96
C ASN A 94 20.91 4.74 -4.78
N LYS A 95 19.82 3.97 -4.71
CA LYS A 95 18.85 4.00 -3.61
C LYS A 95 19.21 2.94 -2.56
N GLU A 96 18.88 3.21 -1.30
CA GLU A 96 19.15 2.28 -0.20
C GLU A 96 18.40 0.96 -0.38
N PRO A 97 19.02 -0.22 -0.21
CA PRO A 97 18.31 -1.49 -0.29
C PRO A 97 17.23 -1.61 0.79
N ILE A 98 16.06 -2.13 0.42
CA ILE A 98 14.95 -2.35 1.35
C ILE A 98 14.98 -3.79 1.86
N ALA A 99 15.16 -3.94 3.17
CA ALA A 99 15.18 -5.23 3.85
C ALA A 99 13.77 -5.86 3.92
N LYS A 100 13.71 -7.18 3.74
CA LYS A 100 12.55 -8.01 4.05
C LYS A 100 12.53 -8.18 5.58
N THR A 101 11.72 -7.40 6.28
CA THR A 101 11.47 -7.62 7.71
C THR A 101 10.91 -9.04 7.91
N LYS A 102 11.59 -9.85 8.73
CA LYS A 102 11.14 -11.17 9.16
C LYS A 102 9.92 -11.08 10.08
#